data_AF-L7MSK6-F1
#
_entry.id   AF-L7MSK6-F1
#
_cell.length_a   1.000
_cell.length_b   1.000
_cell.length_c   1.000
_cell.angle_alpha   90.00
_cell.angle_beta   90.00
_cell.angle_gamma   90.00
#
_symmetry.space_group_name_H-M   'P 1'
#
loop_
_entity.id
_entity.type
_entity.pdbx_description
1 polymer ?
#
loop_
_entity_poly.entity_id
_entity_poly.type
_entity_poly.pdbx_seq_one_letter_code
_entity_poly.pdbx_strand_id
1 'polypeptide(L)'
;EEILSKAIRLIQACVDVLSSNGWLGPALAAMELAQMVTQAMWSKDSYLKQPPHFTSEHIKRCTDKGVESVFDIMEMEDEERNALLQLSDSQIADVARFCNRYPNIELSYEVVDKDSIRSGGPVVVLVQLEREEEVTGPVIAPLFPQKREEGWWVVIGDAKSNSLISIKRLTLQQKAKVKLDFVAPATGAHNYTLYFMSDAYMGCDQEYKFSVDVKEAETDSDSD
;
A
#
# COMPACT_ATOMS: atom_id res chain seq x y z
N GLU A 1 3.82 25.20 -7.32
CA GLU A 1 4.59 24.89 -6.10
C GLU A 1 3.80 25.10 -4.81
N GLU A 2 3.20 26.28 -4.60
CA GLU A 2 2.53 26.64 -3.34
C GLU A 2 1.36 25.73 -2.92
N ILE A 3 0.62 25.17 -3.89
CA ILE A 3 -0.49 24.24 -3.62
C ILE A 3 0.07 22.87 -3.17
N LEU A 4 1.02 22.32 -3.93
CA LEU A 4 1.57 20.98 -3.71
C LEU A 4 2.29 20.87 -2.36
N SER A 5 2.95 21.94 -1.91
CA SER A 5 3.64 21.96 -0.61
C SER A 5 2.70 21.81 0.61
N LYS A 6 1.39 22.00 0.41
CA LYS A 6 0.37 21.83 1.46
C LYS A 6 -0.54 20.62 1.22
N ALA A 7 -0.59 20.10 -0.02
CA ALA A 7 -1.55 19.09 -0.45
C ALA A 7 -1.46 17.79 0.35
N ILE A 8 -0.25 17.24 0.53
CA ILE A 8 -0.07 15.92 1.19
C ILE A 8 -0.61 15.92 2.62
N ARG A 9 -0.35 16.98 3.40
CA ARG A 9 -0.87 17.09 4.77
C ARG A 9 -2.40 17.14 4.80
N LEU A 10 -3.01 17.82 3.84
CA LEU A 10 -4.48 17.90 3.74
C LEU A 10 -5.08 16.54 3.33
N ILE A 11 -4.44 15.83 2.40
CA ILE A 11 -4.86 14.49 1.99
C ILE A 11 -4.77 13.51 3.18
N GLN A 12 -3.67 13.56 3.94
CA GLN A 12 -3.51 12.74 5.14
C GLN A 12 -4.60 13.06 6.19
N ALA A 13 -4.95 14.33 6.37
CA ALA A 13 -6.06 14.70 7.24
C ALA A 13 -7.42 14.18 6.72
N CYS A 14 -7.63 14.15 5.39
CA CYS A 14 -8.80 13.51 4.81
C CYS A 14 -8.82 12.01 5.11
N VAL A 15 -7.70 11.30 4.96
CA VAL A 15 -7.58 9.88 5.33
C VAL A 15 -7.99 9.68 6.79
N ASP A 16 -7.45 10.48 7.71
CA ASP A 16 -7.75 10.39 9.15
C ASP A 16 -9.25 10.58 9.44
N VAL A 17 -9.88 11.57 8.80
CA VAL A 17 -11.33 11.82 8.95
C VAL A 17 -12.14 10.66 8.41
N LEU A 18 -11.84 10.18 7.20
CA LEU A 18 -12.59 9.11 6.54
C LEU A 18 -12.44 7.78 7.29
N SER A 19 -11.23 7.48 7.78
CA SER A 19 -10.98 6.29 8.58
C SER A 19 -11.63 6.37 9.96
N SER A 20 -11.66 7.55 10.59
CA SER A 20 -12.35 7.74 11.87
C SER A 20 -13.87 7.59 11.73
N ASN A 21 -14.43 7.81 10.54
CA ASN A 21 -15.84 7.55 10.24
C ASN A 21 -16.11 6.11 9.77
N GLY A 22 -15.08 5.26 9.69
CA GLY A 22 -15.22 3.86 9.27
C GLY A 22 -15.50 3.68 7.78
N TRP A 23 -15.21 4.66 6.90
CA TRP A 23 -15.50 4.56 5.47
C TRP A 23 -14.30 4.03 4.68
N LEU A 24 -14.36 2.76 4.25
CA LEU A 24 -13.23 2.08 3.61
C LEU A 24 -12.89 2.66 2.24
N GLY A 25 -13.80 2.58 1.28
CA GLY A 25 -13.57 3.01 -0.10
C GLY A 25 -13.08 4.46 -0.21
N PRO A 26 -13.74 5.44 0.45
CA PRO A 26 -13.24 6.81 0.47
C PRO A 26 -11.85 6.95 1.10
N ALA A 27 -11.54 6.23 2.18
CA ALA A 27 -10.23 6.29 2.82
C ALA A 27 -9.12 5.74 1.90
N LEU A 28 -9.35 4.58 1.27
CA LEU A 28 -8.41 4.00 0.31
C LEU A 28 -8.18 4.93 -0.89
N ALA A 29 -9.26 5.51 -1.45
CA ALA A 29 -9.14 6.48 -2.54
C ALA A 29 -8.36 7.74 -2.13
N ALA A 30 -8.45 8.18 -0.87
CA ALA A 30 -7.64 9.28 -0.35
C ALA A 30 -6.16 8.90 -0.18
N MET A 31 -5.84 7.64 0.14
CA MET A 31 -4.46 7.13 0.15
C MET A 31 -3.88 7.11 -1.28
N GLU A 32 -4.63 6.58 -2.25
CA GLU A 32 -4.27 6.61 -3.67
C GLU A 32 -4.08 8.05 -4.19
N LEU A 33 -4.92 8.99 -3.74
CA LEU A 33 -4.77 10.40 -4.10
C LEU A 33 -3.43 10.98 -3.64
N ALA A 34 -2.89 10.54 -2.50
CA ALA A 34 -1.55 10.94 -2.06
C ALA A 34 -0.47 10.45 -3.04
N GLN A 35 -0.58 9.21 -3.52
CA GLN A 35 0.31 8.64 -4.52
C GLN A 35 0.22 9.39 -5.86
N MET A 36 -1.01 9.61 -6.35
CA MET A 36 -1.31 10.35 -7.59
C MET A 36 -0.72 11.76 -7.57
N VAL A 37 -0.90 12.50 -6.47
CA VAL A 37 -0.36 13.86 -6.30
C VAL A 37 1.17 13.85 -6.26
N THR A 38 1.77 12.80 -5.70
CA THR A 38 3.22 12.67 -5.59
C THR A 38 3.86 12.34 -6.93
N GLN A 39 3.29 11.40 -7.67
CA GLN A 39 3.81 10.93 -8.96
C GLN A 39 3.26 11.70 -10.16
N ALA A 40 2.40 12.70 -9.92
CA ALA A 40 1.76 13.53 -10.93
C ALA A 40 1.04 12.73 -12.03
N MET A 41 0.28 11.73 -11.61
CA MET A 41 -0.47 10.84 -12.51
C MET A 41 -1.86 10.51 -11.96
N TRP A 42 -2.74 10.03 -12.83
CA TRP A 42 -4.08 9.58 -12.45
C TRP A 42 -4.09 8.09 -12.10
N SER A 43 -5.07 7.64 -11.32
CA SER A 43 -5.24 6.21 -10.98
C SER A 43 -5.46 5.29 -12.18
N LYS A 44 -5.92 5.84 -13.31
CA LYS A 44 -6.11 5.11 -14.58
C LYS A 44 -4.89 5.15 -15.50
N ASP A 45 -3.86 5.94 -15.15
CA ASP A 45 -2.62 5.98 -15.93
C ASP A 45 -1.81 4.71 -15.66
N SER A 46 -0.96 4.30 -16.60
CA SER A 46 -0.03 3.19 -16.38
C SER A 46 0.97 3.52 -15.26
N TYR A 47 1.27 2.55 -14.39
CA TYR A 47 2.30 2.67 -13.36
C TYR A 47 3.69 2.97 -13.94
N LEU A 48 3.92 2.63 -15.21
CA LEU A 48 5.12 2.94 -15.98
C LEU A 48 5.27 4.43 -16.33
N LYS A 49 4.33 5.28 -15.90
CA LYS A 49 4.47 6.74 -15.99
C LYS A 49 5.36 7.32 -14.88
N GLN A 50 5.63 6.56 -13.81
CA GLN A 50 6.46 6.99 -12.67
C GLN A 50 7.97 7.00 -12.98
N PRO A 51 8.55 5.99 -13.65
CA PRO A 51 9.97 6.00 -13.95
C PRO A 51 10.37 7.18 -14.85
N PRO A 52 11.56 7.76 -14.66
CA PRO A 52 12.02 8.89 -15.46
C PRO A 52 12.16 8.52 -16.94
N HIS A 53 12.03 9.52 -17.83
CA HIS A 53 12.18 9.39 -19.29
C HIS A 53 11.10 8.57 -20.01
N PHE A 54 10.15 7.95 -19.29
CA PHE A 54 9.02 7.27 -19.91
C PHE A 54 8.09 8.27 -20.61
N THR A 55 7.71 7.93 -21.83
CA THR A 55 6.76 8.69 -22.66
C THR A 55 5.58 7.79 -22.98
N SER A 56 4.51 8.36 -23.53
CA SER A 56 3.36 7.57 -23.99
C SER A 56 3.73 6.48 -25.01
N GLU A 57 4.79 6.70 -25.81
CA GLU A 57 5.29 5.70 -26.75
C GLU A 57 6.03 4.55 -26.05
N HIS A 58 6.84 4.86 -25.04
CA HIS A 58 7.46 3.83 -24.19
C HIS A 58 6.40 2.96 -23.53
N ILE A 59 5.41 3.59 -22.87
CA ILE A 59 4.33 2.88 -22.18
C ILE A 59 3.56 2.00 -23.15
N LYS A 60 3.21 2.52 -24.34
CA LYS A 60 2.51 1.72 -25.35
C LYS A 60 3.30 0.48 -25.76
N ARG A 61 4.60 0.62 -26.02
CA ARG A 61 5.47 -0.53 -26.37
C ARG A 61 5.56 -1.55 -25.23
N CYS A 62 5.67 -1.08 -23.99
CA CYS A 62 5.64 -1.95 -22.82
C CYS A 62 4.31 -2.72 -22.74
N THR A 63 3.17 -2.04 -22.83
CA THR A 63 1.84 -2.67 -22.80
C THR A 63 1.65 -3.65 -23.96
N ASP A 64 2.06 -3.30 -25.18
CA ASP A 64 1.98 -4.20 -26.35
C ASP A 64 2.81 -5.49 -26.16
N LYS A 65 3.79 -5.47 -25.25
CA LYS A 65 4.64 -6.60 -24.86
C LYS A 65 4.20 -7.31 -23.57
N GLY A 66 3.13 -6.84 -22.92
CA GLY A 66 2.65 -7.39 -21.65
C GLY A 66 3.44 -6.92 -20.42
N VAL A 67 4.18 -5.81 -20.53
CA VAL A 67 4.89 -5.16 -19.42
C VAL A 67 4.00 -4.01 -18.92
N GLU A 68 3.45 -4.15 -17.71
CA GLU A 68 2.44 -3.24 -17.15
C GLU A 68 2.86 -2.62 -15.80
N SER A 69 3.86 -3.21 -15.13
CA SER A 69 4.32 -2.80 -13.80
C SER A 69 5.81 -2.46 -13.74
N VAL A 70 6.23 -1.74 -12.69
CA VAL A 70 7.65 -1.46 -12.44
C VAL A 70 8.41 -2.75 -12.11
N PHE A 71 7.76 -3.72 -11.47
CA PHE A 71 8.34 -5.04 -11.20
C PHE A 71 8.64 -5.78 -12.50
N ASP A 72 7.76 -5.72 -13.50
CA ASP A 72 8.01 -6.34 -14.80
C ASP A 72 9.27 -5.78 -15.45
N ILE A 73 9.51 -4.46 -15.37
CA ILE A 73 10.75 -3.83 -15.87
C ILE A 73 11.98 -4.30 -15.10
N MET A 74 11.86 -4.55 -13.78
CA MET A 74 12.95 -5.04 -12.93
C MET A 74 13.32 -6.48 -13.24
N GLU A 75 12.34 -7.31 -13.61
CA GLU A 75 12.52 -8.72 -13.96
C GLU A 75 13.06 -8.93 -15.38
N MET A 76 13.03 -7.89 -16.23
CA MET A 76 13.55 -7.97 -17.59
C MET A 76 15.09 -8.01 -17.63
N GLU A 77 15.60 -8.90 -18.48
CA GLU A 77 17.01 -8.94 -18.86
C GLU A 77 17.45 -7.64 -19.55
N ASP A 78 18.72 -7.27 -19.38
CA ASP A 78 19.27 -5.99 -19.81
C ASP A 78 19.13 -5.77 -21.33
N GLU A 79 19.42 -6.78 -22.16
CA GLU A 79 19.28 -6.67 -23.61
C GLU A 79 17.83 -6.43 -24.03
N GLU A 80 16.90 -7.12 -23.37
CA GLU A 80 15.47 -7.03 -23.65
C GLU A 80 14.90 -5.67 -23.24
N ARG A 81 15.29 -5.21 -22.05
CA ARG A 81 14.91 -3.90 -21.49
C ARG A 81 15.43 -2.76 -22.37
N ASN A 82 16.70 -2.82 -22.77
CA ASN A 82 17.30 -1.78 -23.62
C ASN A 82 16.65 -1.74 -25.01
N ALA A 83 16.38 -2.90 -25.61
CA ALA A 83 15.69 -2.98 -26.90
C ALA A 83 14.24 -2.44 -26.83
N LEU A 84 13.54 -2.69 -25.70
CA LEU A 84 12.17 -2.23 -25.49
C LEU A 84 12.09 -0.72 -25.24
N LEU A 85 12.94 -0.22 -24.33
CA LEU A 85 12.88 1.17 -23.89
C LEU A 85 13.57 2.10 -24.90
N GLN A 86 14.64 1.68 -25.58
CA GLN A 86 15.40 2.52 -26.51
C GLN A 86 15.86 3.86 -25.90
N LEU A 87 16.22 3.83 -24.62
CA LEU A 87 16.77 4.95 -23.88
C LEU A 87 18.31 4.96 -23.99
N SER A 88 18.94 6.12 -23.78
CA SER A 88 20.41 6.19 -23.67
C SER A 88 20.90 5.53 -22.38
N ASP A 89 22.19 5.17 -22.32
CA ASP A 89 22.80 4.59 -21.12
C ASP A 89 22.60 5.46 -19.87
N SER A 90 22.64 6.80 -20.02
CA SER A 90 22.39 7.72 -18.89
C SER A 90 20.94 7.68 -18.42
N GLN A 91 19.99 7.57 -19.36
CA GLN A 91 18.57 7.48 -19.04
C GLN A 91 18.23 6.11 -18.43
N ILE A 92 18.84 5.03 -18.91
CA ILE A 92 18.73 3.70 -18.29
C ILE A 92 19.26 3.72 -16.86
N ALA A 93 20.37 4.41 -16.59
CA ALA A 93 20.88 4.56 -15.23
C ALA A 93 19.89 5.30 -14.30
N ASP A 94 19.20 6.33 -14.80
CA ASP A 94 18.14 7.01 -14.04
C ASP A 94 16.94 6.11 -13.76
N VAL A 95 16.53 5.29 -14.74
CA VAL A 95 15.46 4.29 -14.58
C VAL A 95 15.87 3.24 -13.55
N ALA A 96 17.08 2.69 -13.65
CA ALA A 96 17.60 1.72 -12.69
C ALA A 96 17.63 2.29 -11.27
N ARG A 97 18.03 3.57 -11.11
CA ARG A 97 17.96 4.26 -9.82
C ARG A 97 16.54 4.37 -9.28
N PHE A 98 15.55 4.61 -10.15
CA PHE A 98 14.15 4.61 -9.77
C PHE A 98 13.71 3.21 -9.31
N CYS A 99 13.97 2.18 -10.11
CA CYS A 99 13.60 0.79 -9.79
C CYS A 99 14.22 0.31 -8.47
N ASN A 100 15.50 0.59 -8.23
CA ASN A 100 16.18 0.21 -6.97
C ASN A 100 15.64 0.94 -5.74
N ARG A 101 14.89 2.05 -5.93
CA ARG A 101 14.20 2.77 -4.84
C ARG A 101 12.72 2.46 -4.77
N TYR A 102 12.17 1.81 -5.80
CA TYR A 102 10.77 1.48 -5.85
C TYR A 102 10.45 0.43 -4.78
N PRO A 103 9.37 0.56 -4.00
CA PRO A 103 9.15 -0.33 -2.87
C PRO A 103 8.88 -1.79 -3.29
N ASN A 104 9.81 -2.67 -2.93
CA ASN A 104 9.62 -4.11 -2.91
C ASN A 104 9.62 -4.59 -1.45
N ILE A 105 8.43 -4.84 -0.91
CA ILE A 105 8.20 -5.11 0.52
C ILE A 105 7.42 -6.41 0.64
N GLU A 106 7.98 -7.39 1.32
CA GLU A 106 7.29 -8.60 1.72
C GLU A 106 6.41 -8.31 2.95
N LEU A 107 5.14 -8.69 2.85
CA LEU A 107 4.17 -8.63 3.94
C LEU A 107 3.81 -10.04 4.40
N SER A 108 4.00 -10.30 5.69
CA SER A 108 3.41 -11.46 6.38
C SER A 108 2.50 -11.01 7.50
N TYR A 109 1.45 -11.78 7.78
CA TYR A 109 0.53 -11.47 8.87
C TYR A 109 0.05 -12.72 9.62
N GLU A 110 -0.33 -12.53 10.87
CA GLU A 110 -0.86 -13.56 11.76
C GLU A 110 -2.06 -13.00 12.55
N VAL A 111 -3.14 -13.78 12.62
CA VAL A 111 -4.25 -13.51 13.56
C VAL A 111 -3.93 -14.23 14.86
N VAL A 112 -3.66 -13.47 15.92
CA VAL A 112 -3.29 -14.01 17.22
C VAL A 112 -4.46 -14.77 17.83
N ASP A 113 -4.18 -15.96 18.38
CA ASP A 113 -5.16 -16.81 19.05
C ASP A 113 -6.43 -17.04 18.21
N LYS A 114 -6.27 -17.24 16.88
CA LYS A 114 -7.35 -17.34 15.90
C LYS A 114 -8.50 -18.27 16.32
N ASP A 115 -8.19 -19.37 16.98
CA ASP A 115 -9.18 -20.37 17.42
C ASP A 115 -9.88 -20.02 18.74
N SER A 116 -9.49 -18.95 19.42
CA SER A 116 -10.02 -18.55 20.73
C SER A 116 -10.69 -17.18 20.72
N ILE A 117 -10.99 -16.64 19.53
CA ILE A 117 -11.66 -15.35 19.39
C ILE A 117 -13.12 -15.48 19.79
N ARG A 118 -13.58 -14.60 20.69
CA ARG A 118 -14.94 -14.56 21.20
C ARG A 118 -15.62 -13.24 20.89
N SER A 119 -16.94 -13.27 20.72
CA SER A 119 -17.77 -12.09 20.47
C SER A 119 -17.52 -11.01 21.53
N GLY A 120 -17.26 -9.76 21.10
CA GLY A 120 -16.93 -8.64 21.97
C GLY A 120 -15.49 -8.61 22.51
N GLY A 121 -14.72 -9.67 22.30
CA GLY A 121 -13.29 -9.73 22.65
C GLY A 121 -12.38 -9.04 21.62
N PRO A 122 -11.09 -8.85 21.93
CA PRO A 122 -10.15 -8.27 21.00
C PRO A 122 -9.74 -9.29 19.92
N VAL A 123 -9.74 -8.85 18.66
CA VAL A 123 -9.05 -9.52 17.56
C VAL A 123 -7.75 -8.77 17.32
N VAL A 124 -6.63 -9.48 17.33
CA VAL A 124 -5.30 -8.90 17.11
C VAL A 124 -4.69 -9.49 15.84
N VAL A 125 -4.27 -8.61 14.94
CA VAL A 125 -3.53 -8.98 13.72
C VAL A 125 -2.13 -8.40 13.82
N LEU A 126 -1.13 -9.28 13.81
CA LEU A 126 0.28 -8.90 13.76
C LEU A 126 0.75 -8.93 12.31
N VAL A 127 1.25 -7.81 11.82
CA VAL A 127 1.80 -7.65 10.48
C VAL A 127 3.30 -7.45 10.59
N GLN A 128 4.06 -8.19 9.80
CA GLN A 128 5.51 -8.02 9.66
C GLN A 128 5.80 -7.58 8.22
N LEU A 129 6.60 -6.52 8.11
CA LEU A 129 6.98 -5.90 6.86
C LEU A 129 8.50 -6.00 6.74
N GLU A 130 8.97 -6.49 5.62
CA GLU A 130 10.40 -6.63 5.31
C GLU A 130 10.67 -6.12 3.90
N ARG A 131 11.53 -5.11 3.78
CA ARG A 131 12.00 -4.64 2.48
C ARG A 131 13.03 -5.65 1.95
N GLU A 132 12.90 -6.05 0.69
CA GLU A 132 13.87 -6.96 0.06
C GLU A 132 15.19 -6.24 -0.27
N GLU A 133 15.10 -5.00 -0.74
CA GLU A 133 16.25 -4.17 -1.13
C GLU A 133 16.81 -3.37 0.06
N GLU A 134 18.15 -3.24 0.16
CA GLU A 134 18.79 -2.43 1.21
C GLU A 134 18.80 -0.92 0.90
N VAL A 135 18.44 -0.53 -0.33
CA VAL A 135 18.55 0.86 -0.79
C VAL A 135 17.35 1.68 -0.32
N THR A 136 17.44 2.19 0.90
CA THR A 136 16.48 3.16 1.44
C THR A 136 16.85 4.59 1.02
N GLY A 137 15.84 5.44 0.92
CA GLY A 137 16.05 6.85 0.69
C GLY A 137 14.76 7.61 0.45
N PRO A 138 14.89 8.90 0.13
CA PRO A 138 13.74 9.75 -0.15
C PRO A 138 13.03 9.28 -1.41
N VAL A 139 11.72 9.49 -1.45
CA VAL A 139 10.86 9.20 -2.60
C VAL A 139 11.42 9.91 -3.83
N ILE A 140 11.55 9.18 -4.93
CA ILE A 140 11.86 9.73 -6.25
C ILE A 140 10.54 10.17 -6.89
N ALA A 141 10.29 11.48 -6.84
CA ALA A 141 9.12 12.14 -7.41
C ALA A 141 9.55 13.45 -8.09
N PRO A 142 10.11 13.40 -9.32
CA PRO A 142 10.74 14.56 -9.97
C PRO A 142 9.80 15.75 -10.21
N LEU A 143 8.49 15.49 -10.28
CA LEU A 143 7.45 16.49 -10.51
C LEU A 143 6.84 17.03 -9.21
N PHE A 144 7.27 16.51 -8.05
CA PHE A 144 6.85 17.00 -6.75
C PHE A 144 7.92 17.93 -6.16
N PRO A 145 7.56 19.14 -5.69
CA PRO A 145 8.55 20.18 -5.38
C PRO A 145 9.37 19.94 -4.11
N GLN A 146 8.85 19.14 -3.16
CA GLN A 146 9.49 18.92 -1.87
C GLN A 146 10.05 17.51 -1.77
N LYS A 147 11.17 17.37 -1.07
CA LYS A 147 11.67 16.07 -0.66
C LYS A 147 10.64 15.38 0.25
N ARG A 148 10.31 14.12 -0.05
CA ARG A 148 9.39 13.29 0.73
C ARG A 148 10.09 12.02 1.20
N GLU A 149 9.68 11.54 2.37
CA GLU A 149 9.99 10.21 2.87
C GLU A 149 8.78 9.30 2.62
N GLU A 150 9.01 8.00 2.49
CA GLU A 150 7.95 7.01 2.27
C GLU A 150 7.05 6.88 3.51
N GLY A 151 5.75 7.06 3.33
CA GLY A 151 4.72 6.75 4.32
C GLY A 151 3.85 5.59 3.87
N TRP A 152 3.40 4.81 4.85
CA TRP A 152 2.57 3.62 4.62
C TRP A 152 1.37 3.60 5.57
N TRP A 153 0.27 3.03 5.10
CA TRP A 153 -0.87 2.62 5.92
C TRP A 153 -1.03 1.11 5.89
N VAL A 154 -1.29 0.52 7.06
CA VAL A 154 -1.83 -0.84 7.18
C VAL A 154 -3.28 -0.68 7.63
N VAL A 155 -4.21 -1.28 6.88
CA VAL A 155 -5.66 -1.12 7.10
C VAL A 155 -6.33 -2.48 7.15
N ILE A 156 -7.25 -2.69 8.07
CA ILE A 156 -8.18 -3.80 8.06
C ILE A 156 -9.56 -3.25 7.73
N GLY A 157 -10.22 -3.85 6.74
CA GLY A 157 -11.58 -3.48 6.36
C GLY A 157 -12.43 -4.68 5.96
N ASP A 158 -13.74 -4.48 5.96
CA ASP A 158 -14.70 -5.36 5.32
C ASP A 158 -15.12 -4.73 3.99
N ALA A 159 -14.61 -5.31 2.90
CA ALA A 159 -14.88 -4.85 1.54
C ALA A 159 -16.37 -4.95 1.15
N LYS A 160 -17.12 -5.90 1.73
CA LYS A 160 -18.54 -6.10 1.39
C LYS A 160 -19.42 -5.02 1.98
N SER A 161 -19.16 -4.63 3.23
CA SER A 161 -19.91 -3.57 3.92
C SER A 161 -19.31 -2.18 3.72
N ASN A 162 -18.17 -2.08 3.03
CA ASN A 162 -17.40 -0.85 2.84
C ASN A 162 -16.98 -0.21 4.19
N SER A 163 -16.72 -1.05 5.19
CA SER A 163 -16.39 -0.63 6.55
C SER A 163 -14.88 -0.71 6.80
N LEU A 164 -14.28 0.40 7.22
CA LEU A 164 -12.91 0.45 7.72
C LEU A 164 -12.94 0.10 9.22
N ILE A 165 -12.14 -0.88 9.62
CA ILE A 165 -12.19 -1.49 10.95
C ILE A 165 -11.01 -1.05 11.81
N SER A 166 -9.80 -1.07 11.25
CA SER A 166 -8.58 -0.68 11.95
C SER A 166 -7.59 -0.08 10.96
N ILE A 167 -6.80 0.89 11.40
CA ILE A 167 -5.80 1.56 10.58
C ILE A 167 -4.59 1.93 11.43
N LYS A 168 -3.39 1.76 10.87
CA LYS A 168 -2.15 2.33 11.40
C LYS A 168 -1.31 2.91 10.30
N ARG A 169 -0.68 4.06 10.60
CA ARG A 169 0.32 4.68 9.74
C ARG A 169 1.72 4.38 10.27
N LEU A 170 2.66 4.14 9.37
CA LEU A 170 4.06 3.91 9.69
C LEU A 170 5.01 4.46 8.63
N THR A 171 6.29 4.52 8.98
CA THR A 171 7.41 4.64 8.04
C THR A 171 8.20 3.34 8.10
N LEU A 172 8.64 2.82 6.96
CA LEU A 172 9.42 1.59 6.89
C LEU A 172 10.85 1.90 6.45
N GLN A 173 11.83 1.46 7.24
CA GLN A 173 13.23 1.40 6.81
C GLN A 173 13.48 0.01 6.19
N GLN A 174 14.10 -0.92 6.95
CA GLN A 174 14.27 -2.31 6.51
C GLN A 174 13.14 -3.23 6.96
N LYS A 175 12.82 -3.24 8.26
CA LYS A 175 11.81 -4.13 8.86
C LYS A 175 10.92 -3.37 9.82
N ALA A 176 9.65 -3.74 9.88
CA ALA A 176 8.71 -3.24 10.88
C ALA A 176 7.74 -4.32 11.34
N LYS A 177 7.30 -4.24 12.60
CA LYS A 177 6.19 -5.02 13.13
C LYS A 177 5.06 -4.07 13.51
N VAL A 178 3.88 -4.32 12.99
CA VAL A 178 2.68 -3.50 13.20
C VAL A 178 1.61 -4.38 13.80
N LYS A 179 1.13 -4.01 14.99
CA LYS A 179 -0.02 -4.64 15.63
C LYS A 179 -1.27 -3.83 15.30
N LEU A 180 -2.27 -4.44 14.67
CA LEU A 180 -3.62 -3.88 14.56
C LEU A 180 -4.57 -4.67 15.46
N ASP A 181 -5.56 -3.99 16.00
CA ASP A 181 -6.59 -4.60 16.83
C ASP A 181 -7.96 -3.97 16.57
N PHE A 182 -9.00 -4.77 16.79
CA PHE A 182 -10.40 -4.39 16.70
C PHE A 182 -11.27 -5.30 17.56
N VAL A 183 -12.54 -4.93 17.77
CA VAL A 183 -13.49 -5.71 18.57
C VAL A 183 -14.17 -6.76 17.69
N ALA A 184 -14.17 -8.02 18.13
CA ALA A 184 -14.83 -9.11 17.45
C ALA A 184 -16.35 -8.84 17.34
N PRO A 185 -16.96 -9.01 16.15
CA PRO A 185 -18.40 -8.86 15.97
C PRO A 185 -19.18 -10.01 16.63
N ALA A 186 -20.47 -10.13 16.30
CA ALA A 186 -21.29 -11.27 16.69
C ALA A 186 -20.68 -12.61 16.23
N THR A 187 -21.17 -13.71 16.80
CA THR A 187 -20.66 -15.05 16.52
C THR A 187 -20.80 -15.47 15.06
N GLY A 188 -19.89 -16.34 14.61
CA GLY A 188 -19.84 -16.89 13.27
C GLY A 188 -18.61 -16.47 12.47
N ALA A 189 -18.60 -16.84 11.19
CA ALA A 189 -17.47 -16.60 10.29
C ALA A 189 -17.54 -15.21 9.66
N HIS A 190 -16.48 -14.42 9.85
CA HIS A 190 -16.33 -13.07 9.29
C HIS A 190 -15.12 -13.01 8.37
N ASN A 191 -15.25 -12.29 7.26
CA ASN A 191 -14.19 -12.13 6.27
C ASN A 191 -13.75 -10.67 6.22
N TYR A 192 -12.44 -10.47 6.24
CA TYR A 192 -11.81 -9.16 6.22
C TYR A 192 -10.76 -9.11 5.12
N THR A 193 -10.32 -7.91 4.80
CA THR A 193 -9.19 -7.67 3.90
C THR A 193 -8.19 -6.77 4.62
N LEU A 194 -6.94 -7.21 4.63
CA LEU A 194 -5.78 -6.45 5.06
C LEU A 194 -5.22 -5.71 3.84
N TYR A 195 -5.13 -4.40 3.92
CA TYR A 195 -4.57 -3.53 2.90
C TYR A 195 -3.24 -2.95 3.40
N PHE A 196 -2.26 -2.90 2.52
CA PHE A 196 -1.00 -2.19 2.73
C PHE A 196 -0.86 -1.15 1.62
N MET A 197 -0.95 0.13 1.99
CA MET A 197 -1.10 1.23 1.05
C MET A 197 0.06 2.22 1.17
N SER A 198 0.66 2.60 0.05
CA SER A 198 1.67 3.67 -0.01
C SER A 198 1.01 5.05 0.02
N ASP A 199 1.75 6.06 0.49
CA ASP A 199 1.40 7.48 0.31
C ASP A 199 2.18 8.19 -0.81
N ALA A 200 3.02 7.44 -1.55
CA ALA A 200 4.05 8.01 -2.42
C ALA A 200 4.20 7.33 -3.78
N TYR A 201 4.04 6.02 -3.87
CA TYR A 201 4.22 5.24 -5.10
C TYR A 201 2.93 4.52 -5.48
N MET A 202 2.66 4.39 -6.77
CA MET A 202 1.50 3.65 -7.28
C MET A 202 1.92 2.27 -7.77
N GLY A 203 1.10 1.24 -7.52
CA GLY A 203 1.38 -0.13 -7.95
C GLY A 203 2.25 -0.94 -6.99
N CYS A 204 2.37 -0.49 -5.73
CA CYS A 204 3.03 -1.23 -4.63
C CYS A 204 2.06 -1.55 -3.48
N ASP A 205 0.77 -1.26 -3.68
CA ASP A 205 -0.29 -1.58 -2.73
C ASP A 205 -0.58 -3.08 -2.74
N GLN A 206 -0.87 -3.65 -1.57
CA GLN A 206 -1.10 -5.09 -1.41
C GLN A 206 -2.40 -5.37 -0.66
N GLU A 207 -3.11 -6.42 -1.06
CA GLU A 207 -4.37 -6.84 -0.45
C GLU A 207 -4.36 -8.32 -0.08
N TYR A 208 -4.70 -8.64 1.17
CA TYR A 208 -4.78 -10.01 1.67
C TYR A 208 -6.11 -10.28 2.34
N LYS A 209 -6.89 -11.21 1.78
CA LYS A 209 -8.16 -11.65 2.37
C LYS A 209 -7.90 -12.65 3.47
N PHE A 210 -8.55 -12.47 4.62
CA PHE A 210 -8.48 -13.40 5.74
C PHE A 210 -9.84 -13.55 6.40
N SER A 211 -10.00 -14.62 7.16
CA SER A 211 -11.23 -14.91 7.90
C SER A 211 -10.96 -15.20 9.36
N VAL A 212 -11.94 -14.86 10.19
CA VAL A 212 -11.96 -15.08 11.63
C VAL A 212 -13.28 -15.77 11.98
N ASP A 213 -13.22 -16.85 12.73
CA ASP A 213 -14.39 -17.53 13.27
C ASP A 213 -14.60 -17.09 14.72
N VAL A 214 -15.70 -16.39 14.98
CA VAL A 214 -15.97 -15.78 16.28
C VAL A 214 -16.89 -16.68 17.10
N LYS A 215 -16.39 -17.11 18.26
CA LYS A 215 -17.11 -17.97 19.20
C LYS A 215 -18.00 -17.17 20.14
N GLU A 216 -18.94 -17.87 20.77
CA GLU A 216 -19.79 -17.29 21.82
C GLU A 216 -18.95 -16.68 22.94
N ALA A 217 -19.44 -15.55 23.45
CA ALA A 217 -18.93 -14.97 24.68
C ALA A 217 -19.12 -16.00 25.81
N GLU A 218 -18.21 -16.03 26.77
CA GLU A 218 -18.45 -16.80 27.98
C GLU A 218 -19.67 -16.17 28.67
N THR A 219 -20.75 -16.95 28.78
CA THR A 219 -21.78 -16.64 29.78
C THR A 219 -21.10 -16.83 31.13
N ASP A 220 -20.96 -15.76 31.91
CA ASP A 220 -20.64 -15.88 33.33
C ASP A 220 -21.74 -16.73 33.97
N SER A 221 -21.50 -18.03 34.04
CA SER A 221 -22.32 -18.97 34.80
C SER A 221 -21.85 -18.95 36.26
N ASP A 222 -21.99 -17.79 36.90
CA ASP A 222 -21.93 -17.59 38.35
C ASP A 222 -23.18 -16.73 38.67
N SER A 223 -24.15 -17.07 39.50
CA SER A 223 -24.14 -17.86 40.74
C SER A 223 -25.61 -18.16 41.12
N ASP A 224 -25.95 -19.40 41.46
CA ASP A 224 -27.09 -19.74 42.34
C ASP A 224 -26.53 -20.23 43.68
#